data_AF-A0A4S0R973-F1
#
_entry.id   AF-A0A4S0R973-F1
#
_cell.length_a   1.000
_cell.length_b   1.000
_cell.length_c   1.000
_cell.angle_alpha   90.00
_cell.angle_beta   90.00
_cell.angle_gamma   90.00
#
_symmetry.space_group_name_H-M   'P 1'
#
loop_
_entity.id
_entity.type
_entity.pdbx_description
1 polymer ?
#
loop_
_entity_poly.entity_id
_entity_poly.type
_entity_poly.pdbx_seq_one_letter_code
_entity_poly.pdbx_strand_id
1 'polypeptide(L)'
;LGSRFDHVLVDEYQDTNRLQASILTALKPDGAGLTVVGDDAQSIYSFRAAEVRNILDFPTQFARAAAIVTLERNYRSTETILAAANAVIGEAAERFTKNLWSERRSSEKPLLVTVRDEAEQAS
;
A
#
# COMPACT_ATOMS: atom_id res chain seq x y z
N LEU A 1 -17.74 1.22 -23.20
CA LEU A 1 -17.71 1.52 -21.74
C LEU A 1 -16.50 2.38 -21.37
N GLY A 2 -15.28 2.00 -21.76
CA GLY A 2 -14.07 2.80 -21.50
C GLY A 2 -14.08 4.23 -22.05
N SER A 3 -14.68 4.46 -23.23
CA SER A 3 -14.80 5.80 -23.84
C SER A 3 -15.68 6.80 -23.07
N ARG A 4 -16.37 6.36 -22.02
CA ARG A 4 -17.19 7.23 -21.17
C ARG A 4 -16.37 7.91 -20.06
N PHE A 5 -15.17 7.39 -19.78
CA PHE A 5 -14.32 7.88 -18.70
C PHE A 5 -12.94 8.21 -19.26
N ASP A 6 -12.65 9.49 -19.40
CA ASP A 6 -11.32 9.96 -19.82
C ASP A 6 -10.26 9.58 -18.77
N HIS A 7 -10.63 9.63 -17.49
CA HIS A 7 -9.77 9.30 -16.36
C HIS A 7 -10.45 8.35 -15.38
N VAL A 8 -9.67 7.40 -14.85
CA VAL A 8 -10.09 6.44 -13.81
C VAL A 8 -9.06 6.48 -12.70
N LEU A 9 -9.53 6.76 -11.48
CA LEU A 9 -8.72 6.72 -10.27
C LEU A 9 -9.19 5.54 -9.41
N VAL A 10 -8.25 4.72 -8.94
CA VAL A 10 -8.51 3.60 -8.04
C VAL A 10 -7.68 3.78 -6.79
N ASP A 11 -8.33 3.76 -5.64
CA ASP A 11 -7.69 3.78 -4.32
C ASP A 11 -7.63 2.36 -3.75
N GLU A 12 -6.75 2.13 -2.77
CA GLU A 12 -6.52 0.83 -2.12
C GLU A 12 -6.24 -0.32 -3.11
N TYR A 13 -5.46 -0.05 -4.16
CA TYR A 13 -5.25 -0.99 -5.26
C TYR A 13 -4.57 -2.31 -4.85
N GLN A 14 -3.82 -2.31 -3.75
CA GLN A 14 -3.19 -3.51 -3.19
C GLN A 14 -4.21 -4.58 -2.77
N ASP A 15 -5.45 -4.18 -2.45
CA ASP A 15 -6.50 -5.10 -1.98
C ASP A 15 -7.38 -5.62 -3.12
N THR A 16 -7.03 -5.30 -4.37
CA THR A 16 -7.80 -5.77 -5.52
C THR A 16 -7.54 -7.24 -5.82
N ASN A 17 -8.58 -7.93 -6.27
CA ASN A 17 -8.46 -9.28 -6.82
C ASN A 17 -8.27 -9.24 -8.35
N ARG A 18 -7.95 -10.40 -8.94
CA ARG A 18 -7.71 -10.52 -10.39
C ARG A 18 -8.89 -10.11 -11.27
N LEU A 19 -10.13 -10.28 -10.79
CA LEU A 19 -11.33 -9.87 -11.53
C LEU A 19 -11.47 -8.35 -11.57
N GLN A 20 -11.20 -7.66 -10.45
CA GLN A 20 -11.21 -6.20 -10.41
C GLN A 20 -10.11 -5.62 -11.32
N ALA A 21 -8.90 -6.19 -11.26
CA ALA A 21 -7.80 -5.79 -12.14
C ALA A 21 -8.11 -6.02 -13.63
N SER A 22 -8.80 -7.11 -13.99
CA SER A 22 -9.19 -7.38 -15.38
C SER A 22 -10.26 -6.41 -15.89
N ILE A 23 -11.22 -6.01 -15.04
CA ILE A 23 -12.21 -4.98 -15.38
C ILE A 23 -11.51 -3.64 -15.68
N LEU A 24 -10.54 -3.24 -14.86
CA LEU A 24 -9.78 -2.00 -15.08
C LEU A 24 -8.97 -2.05 -16.38
N THR A 25 -8.33 -3.18 -16.65
CA THR A 25 -7.61 -3.42 -17.91
C THR A 25 -8.55 -3.36 -19.11
N ALA A 26 -9.76 -3.91 -19.02
CA ALA A 26 -10.75 -3.83 -20.08
C ALA A 26 -11.31 -2.40 -20.28
N LEU A 27 -11.37 -1.59 -19.21
CA LEU A 27 -11.77 -0.18 -19.29
C LEU A 27 -10.67 0.69 -19.91
N LYS A 28 -9.41 0.43 -19.57
CA LYS A 28 -8.22 1.19 -19.99
C LYS A 28 -7.12 0.22 -20.51
N PRO A 29 -7.28 -0.35 -21.72
CA PRO A 29 -6.40 -1.40 -22.23
C PRO A 29 -4.97 -0.96 -22.50
N ASP A 30 -4.74 0.34 -22.73
CA ASP A 30 -3.42 0.95 -22.90
C ASP A 30 -2.92 1.68 -21.63
N GLY A 31 -3.70 1.61 -20.54
CA GLY A 31 -3.42 2.32 -19.29
C GLY A 31 -3.64 3.85 -19.38
N ALA A 32 -4.07 4.41 -20.52
CA ALA A 32 -4.16 5.85 -20.69
C ALA A 32 -5.28 6.46 -19.83
N GLY A 33 -4.89 7.37 -18.93
CA GLY A 33 -5.80 8.00 -17.98
C GLY A 33 -6.17 7.11 -16.79
N LEU A 34 -5.53 5.96 -16.60
CA LEU A 34 -5.65 5.15 -15.38
C LEU A 34 -4.61 5.62 -14.34
N THR A 35 -5.07 5.84 -13.11
CA THR A 35 -4.20 6.11 -11.96
C THR A 35 -4.63 5.20 -10.83
N VAL A 36 -3.66 4.51 -10.22
CA VAL A 36 -3.89 3.66 -9.06
C VAL A 36 -3.08 4.20 -7.89
N VAL A 37 -3.66 4.13 -6.71
CA VAL A 37 -3.04 4.49 -5.44
C VAL A 37 -3.13 3.27 -4.53
N GLY A 38 -2.07 3.00 -3.80
CA GLY A 38 -2.04 1.90 -2.85
C GLY A 38 -0.69 1.75 -2.16
N ASP A 39 -0.66 0.82 -1.21
CA ASP A 39 0.50 0.52 -0.40
C ASP A 39 0.68 -1.00 -0.27
N ASP A 40 1.75 -1.54 -0.86
CA ASP A 40 2.11 -2.95 -0.79
C ASP A 40 2.32 -3.44 0.66
N ALA A 41 2.83 -2.58 1.54
CA ALA A 41 3.02 -2.88 2.95
C ALA A 41 1.71 -3.03 3.73
N GLN A 42 0.58 -2.58 3.16
CA GLN A 42 -0.75 -2.66 3.76
C GLN A 42 -1.60 -3.79 3.16
N SER A 43 -1.05 -4.61 2.27
CA SER A 43 -1.73 -5.76 1.67
C SER A 43 -1.89 -6.92 2.66
N ILE A 44 -2.75 -6.75 3.66
CA ILE A 44 -3.04 -7.77 4.70
C ILE A 44 -4.15 -8.76 4.28
N TYR A 45 -4.77 -8.57 3.11
CA TYR A 45 -5.92 -9.34 2.63
C TYR A 45 -5.59 -10.53 1.72
N SER A 46 -4.37 -11.07 1.78
CA SER A 46 -3.98 -12.25 0.98
C SER A 46 -4.91 -13.45 1.21
N PHE A 47 -5.48 -13.60 2.41
CA PHE A 47 -6.48 -14.61 2.75
C PHE A 47 -7.85 -14.45 2.05
N ARG A 48 -8.11 -13.31 1.39
CA ARG A 48 -9.33 -13.01 0.62
C ARG A 48 -9.12 -13.01 -0.90
N ALA A 49 -8.03 -13.62 -1.38
CA ALA A 49 -7.64 -13.62 -2.79
C ALA A 49 -7.29 -12.23 -3.36
N ALA A 50 -6.92 -11.28 -2.49
CA ALA A 50 -6.21 -10.07 -2.92
C ALA A 50 -4.84 -10.49 -3.47
N GLU A 51 -4.46 -9.90 -4.59
CA GLU A 51 -3.24 -10.24 -5.32
C GLU A 51 -2.29 -9.05 -5.26
N VAL A 52 -1.35 -9.06 -4.31
CA VAL A 52 -0.35 -7.98 -4.14
C VAL A 52 0.47 -7.75 -5.41
N ARG A 53 0.60 -8.78 -6.26
CA ARG A 53 1.22 -8.64 -7.59
C ARG A 53 0.50 -7.64 -8.48
N ASN A 54 -0.80 -7.40 -8.29
CA ASN A 54 -1.52 -6.37 -9.04
C ASN A 54 -0.86 -5.00 -8.90
N ILE A 55 -0.50 -4.59 -7.67
CA ILE A 55 0.14 -3.29 -7.44
C ILE A 55 1.63 -3.33 -7.77
N LEU A 56 2.33 -4.43 -7.48
CA LEU A 56 3.77 -4.57 -7.75
C LEU A 56 4.07 -4.60 -9.27
N ASP A 57 3.21 -5.23 -10.07
CA ASP A 57 3.39 -5.39 -11.52
C ASP A 57 2.78 -4.25 -12.33
N PHE A 58 1.92 -3.42 -11.71
CA PHE A 58 1.24 -2.30 -12.37
C PHE A 58 2.18 -1.40 -13.19
N PRO A 59 3.38 -1.02 -12.70
CA PRO A 59 4.28 -0.14 -13.46
C PRO A 59 4.68 -0.69 -14.83
N THR A 60 4.69 -2.00 -14.98
CA THR A 60 5.07 -2.71 -16.21
C THR A 60 3.92 -3.45 -16.88
N GLN A 61 2.69 -3.30 -16.37
CA GLN A 61 1.51 -4.03 -16.84
C GLN A 61 1.11 -3.64 -18.28
N PHE A 62 1.40 -2.40 -18.69
CA PHE A 62 1.01 -1.85 -19.99
C PHE A 62 2.24 -1.63 -20.89
N ALA A 63 2.00 -1.54 -22.20
CA ALA A 63 3.05 -1.30 -23.19
C ALA A 63 3.85 -0.02 -22.90
N ARG A 64 3.21 0.99 -22.33
CA ARG A 64 3.86 2.17 -21.76
C ARG A 64 3.98 1.98 -20.24
N ALA A 65 5.20 2.06 -19.73
CA ALA A 65 5.44 2.02 -18.30
C ALA A 65 4.69 3.15 -17.59
N ALA A 66 4.05 2.83 -16.45
CA ALA A 66 3.37 3.83 -15.65
C ALA A 66 4.39 4.74 -14.95
N ALA A 67 4.05 6.01 -14.77
CA ALA A 67 4.82 6.89 -13.92
C ALA A 67 4.60 6.48 -12.45
N ILE A 68 5.68 6.21 -11.72
CA ILE A 68 5.62 5.91 -10.28
C ILE A 68 5.90 7.20 -9.51
N VAL A 69 4.99 7.54 -8.60
CA VAL A 69 5.17 8.65 -7.66
C VAL A 69 5.13 8.08 -6.24
N THR A 70 6.26 8.10 -5.55
CA THR A 70 6.37 7.61 -4.18
C THR A 70 6.13 8.75 -3.19
N LEU A 71 5.20 8.56 -2.26
CA LEU A 71 4.91 9.50 -1.18
C LEU A 71 5.55 9.00 0.12
N GLU A 72 6.67 9.60 0.52
CA GLU A 72 7.44 9.16 1.70
C GLU A 72 7.15 9.97 2.96
N ARG A 73 6.59 11.17 2.82
CA ARG A 73 6.25 12.02 3.97
C ARG A 73 4.95 11.55 4.61
N ASN A 74 5.05 11.11 5.86
CA ASN A 74 3.92 10.73 6.69
C ASN A 74 3.50 11.90 7.59
N TYR A 75 2.21 12.23 7.56
CA TYR A 75 1.64 13.34 8.33
C TYR A 75 0.88 12.88 9.58
N ARG A 76 0.73 11.56 9.78
CA ARG A 76 -0.09 10.95 10.83
C ARG A 76 0.74 10.63 12.08
N SER A 77 1.85 9.92 11.91
CA SER A 77 2.64 9.29 12.96
C SER A 77 3.91 10.07 13.28
N THR A 78 4.47 9.82 14.47
CA THR A 78 5.77 10.38 14.87
C THR A 78 6.94 9.60 14.27
N GLU A 79 8.11 10.22 14.25
CA GLU A 79 9.36 9.57 13.81
C GLU A 79 9.63 8.24 14.54
N THR A 80 9.36 8.15 15.85
CA THR A 80 9.58 6.92 16.63
C THR A 80 8.67 5.77 16.22
N ILE A 81 7.42 6.05 15.86
CA ILE A 81 6.49 5.04 15.32
C ILE A 81 6.93 4.63 13.91
N LEU A 82 7.33 5.58 13.08
CA LEU A 82 7.79 5.29 11.72
C LEU A 82 9.09 4.50 11.71
N ALA A 83 10.02 4.76 12.63
CA ALA A 83 11.24 3.99 12.76
C ALA A 83 10.94 2.51 13.03
N ALA A 84 9.98 2.21 13.93
CA ALA A 84 9.54 0.85 14.18
C ALA A 84 8.86 0.22 12.96
N ALA A 85 7.94 0.94 12.30
CA ALA A 85 7.26 0.44 11.10
C ALA A 85 8.23 0.18 9.93
N ASN A 86 9.16 1.11 9.66
CA ASN A 86 10.19 0.97 8.63
C ASN A 86 11.14 -0.21 8.91
N ALA A 87 11.46 -0.48 10.18
CA ALA A 87 12.26 -1.63 10.55
C ALA A 87 11.53 -2.96 10.26
N VAL A 88 10.24 -3.05 10.60
CA VAL A 88 9.44 -4.26 10.35
C VAL A 88 9.26 -4.50 8.85
N ILE A 89 8.91 -3.47 8.07
CA ILE A 89 8.70 -3.64 6.62
C ILE A 89 10.02 -3.87 5.86
N GLY A 90 11.16 -3.50 6.43
CA GLY A 90 12.48 -3.76 5.86
C GLY A 90 12.77 -5.23 5.63
N GLU A 91 12.13 -6.13 6.38
CA GLU A 91 12.28 -7.59 6.30
C GLU A 91 11.44 -8.24 5.19
N ALA A 92 10.57 -7.49 4.50
CA ALA A 92 9.72 -8.03 3.43
C ALA A 92 10.52 -8.32 2.15
N ALA A 93 10.33 -9.52 1.59
CA ALA A 93 11.08 -10.01 0.42
C ALA A 93 10.72 -9.30 -0.90
N GLU A 94 9.45 -8.94 -1.09
CA GLU A 94 8.98 -8.18 -2.24
C GLU A 94 8.25 -6.92 -1.73
N ARG A 95 8.76 -5.74 -2.10
CA ARG A 95 8.17 -4.46 -1.73
C ARG A 95 8.60 -3.33 -2.66
N PHE A 96 7.83 -2.25 -2.68
CA PHE A 96 8.36 -0.98 -3.14
C PHE A 96 9.34 -0.44 -2.09
N THR A 97 10.56 -0.12 -2.53
CA THR A 97 11.54 0.53 -1.64
C THR A 97 11.09 1.96 -1.40
N LYS A 98 10.56 2.22 -0.20
CA LYS A 98 10.23 3.54 0.31
C LYS A 98 10.59 3.60 1.79
N ASN A 99 11.06 4.76 2.24
CA ASN A 99 11.38 4.99 3.65
C ASN A 99 10.52 6.14 4.16
N LEU A 100 9.55 5.83 5.03
CA LEU A 100 8.63 6.84 5.52
C LEU A 100 9.31 7.76 6.55
N TRP A 101 9.09 9.06 6.45
CA TRP A 101 9.61 10.06 7.38
C TRP A 101 8.51 11.03 7.84
N SER A 102 8.71 11.69 8.99
CA SER A 102 7.73 12.62 9.57
C SER A 102 8.41 13.82 10.22
N GLU A 103 7.75 14.97 10.18
CA GLU A 103 8.16 16.16 10.93
C GLU A 103 7.65 16.14 12.39
N ARG A 104 6.71 15.24 12.71
CA ARG A 104 6.18 15.07 14.06
C ARG A 104 7.21 14.32 14.89
N ARG A 105 7.81 15.01 15.86
CA ARG A 105 8.80 14.44 16.77
C ARG A 105 8.14 13.99 18.08
N SER A 106 8.63 12.87 18.61
CA SER A 106 8.35 12.42 19.97
C SER A 106 9.57 11.66 20.47
N SER A 107 9.89 11.80 21.75
CA SER A 107 10.91 10.97 22.43
C SER A 107 10.34 9.64 22.91
N GLU A 108 9.01 9.50 22.93
CA GLU A 108 8.34 8.28 23.38
C GLU A 108 8.46 7.19 22.31
N LYS A 109 8.95 6.02 22.74
CA LYS A 109 9.04 4.83 21.91
C LYS A 109 7.75 4.01 22.06
N PRO A 110 7.35 3.26 21.02
CA PRO A 110 6.32 2.23 21.17
C PRO A 110 6.68 1.28 22.32
N LEU A 111 5.72 1.03 23.21
CA LEU A 111 5.88 0.13 24.34
C LEU A 111 5.44 -1.28 23.94
N LEU A 112 6.27 -2.27 24.27
CA LEU A 112 5.89 -3.68 24.22
C LEU A 112 5.60 -4.14 25.65
N VAL A 113 4.33 -4.43 25.94
CA VAL A 113 3.88 -4.88 27.26
C VAL A 113 3.47 -6.34 27.17
N THR A 114 4.04 -7.17 28.04
CA THR A 114 3.67 -8.59 28.17
C THR A 114 2.75 -8.74 29.37
N VAL A 115 1.54 -9.25 29.13
CA VAL A 115 0.53 -9.54 30.16
C VAL A 115 0.36 -11.06 30.31
N ARG A 116 -0.13 -11.52 31.46
CA ARG A 116 -0.24 -12.96 31.77
C ARG A 116 -1.47 -13.60 31.14
N ASP A 117 -2.55 -12.86 30.99
CA ASP A 117 -3.81 -13.30 30.39
C ASP A 117 -4.57 -12.14 29.71
N GLU A 118 -5.66 -12.48 29.00
CA GLU A 118 -6.50 -11.51 28.30
C GLU A 118 -7.20 -10.52 29.25
N ALA A 119 -7.48 -10.92 30.50
CA ALA A 119 -8.15 -10.08 31.48
C ALA A 119 -7.23 -8.93 31.94
N GLU A 120 -5.94 -9.22 32.11
CA GLU A 120 -4.89 -8.23 32.42
C GLU A 120 -4.57 -7.32 31.22
N GLN A 121 -4.85 -7.75 29.98
CA GLN A 121 -4.71 -6.89 28.79
C GLN A 121 -5.77 -5.77 28.72
N ALA A 122 -6.95 -6.01 29.30
CA ALA A 122 -8.10 -5.11 29.21
C ALA A 122 -8.19 -4.10 30.38
N SER A 123 -7.37 -4.28 31.43
CA SER A 123 -7.28 -3.41 32.61
C SER A 123 -6.27 -2.29 32.43
#